data_AF-Q84K37-F1
#
_entry.id   AF-Q84K37-F1
#
_cell.length_a   1.000
_cell.length_b   1.000
_cell.length_c   1.000
_cell.angle_alpha   90.00
_cell.angle_beta   90.00
_cell.angle_gamma   90.00
#
_symmetry.space_group_name_H-M   'P 1'
#
loop_
_entity.id
_entity.type
_entity.pdbx_description
1 polymer ?
#
loop_
_entity_poly.entity_id
_entity_poly.type
_entity_poly.pdbx_seq_one_letter_code
_entity_poly.pdbx_strand_id
1 'polypeptide(L)'
;MDCSGNGITKTIIVDQSGKGNFKLIQDAIDSIKENNDQWVKVHIKAGTYREKVNISKYKPCVFLEGEGKDVTTITYGEYVNQKTWDNATFVSSPPNVIVVGITFENTYRNSEVSKFTEAPAAAIFGDKTAFYKSGFIGFQDTLLDSNGRHYFKYCYIQGEVDFIFGNGQSYYEECLINATQGKSPPGFITAQARGLENDTSGFVFRKGIVLGMVK
;
A
#
# COMPACT_ATOMS: atom_id res chain seq x y z
N MET A 1 18.49 -9.14 -6.98
CA MET A 1 18.86 -8.08 -7.95
C MET A 1 19.22 -6.85 -7.15
N ASP A 2 20.42 -6.33 -7.37
CA ASP A 2 20.87 -5.05 -6.82
C ASP A 2 20.55 -4.01 -7.88
N CYS A 3 19.90 -2.90 -7.54
CA CYS A 3 19.31 -1.93 -8.49
C CYS A 3 20.38 -1.05 -9.17
N SER A 4 21.55 -1.63 -9.44
CA SER A 4 22.71 -1.02 -10.09
C SER A 4 23.17 0.27 -9.40
N GLY A 5 23.06 0.31 -8.07
CA GLY A 5 23.41 1.43 -7.21
C GLY A 5 22.21 2.17 -6.63
N ASN A 6 22.45 3.35 -6.07
CA ASN A 6 21.45 4.14 -5.31
C ASN A 6 20.91 5.35 -6.09
N GLY A 7 21.30 5.52 -7.34
CA GLY A 7 20.94 6.69 -8.16
C GLY A 7 19.65 6.47 -8.96
N ILE A 8 18.77 7.47 -8.99
CA ILE A 8 17.64 7.51 -9.94
C ILE A 8 18.19 7.71 -11.35
N THR A 9 17.91 6.78 -12.27
CA THR A 9 18.39 6.84 -13.67
C THR A 9 17.38 7.47 -14.63
N LYS A 10 16.09 7.40 -14.28
CA LYS A 10 14.99 7.96 -15.08
C LYS A 10 13.91 8.50 -14.15
N THR A 11 13.35 9.65 -14.49
CA THR A 11 12.13 10.19 -13.85
C THR A 11 11.01 10.24 -14.87
N ILE A 12 9.85 9.71 -14.50
CA ILE A 12 8.59 9.76 -15.24
C ILE A 12 7.61 10.61 -14.43
N ILE A 13 7.00 11.61 -15.03
CA ILE A 13 6.06 12.53 -14.38
C ILE A 13 4.63 12.14 -14.75
N VAL A 14 3.77 11.97 -13.75
CA VAL A 14 2.33 11.77 -13.90
C VAL A 14 1.62 13.06 -13.51
N ASP A 15 0.83 13.61 -14.43
CA ASP A 15 0.10 14.87 -14.26
C ASP A 15 -1.26 14.78 -14.96
N GLN A 16 -2.36 14.80 -14.19
CA GLN A 16 -3.72 14.72 -14.74
C GLN A 16 -4.05 15.90 -15.69
N SER A 17 -3.35 17.04 -15.56
CA SER A 17 -3.51 18.18 -16.49
C SER A 17 -2.88 17.94 -17.87
N GLY A 18 -2.11 16.86 -18.03
CA GLY A 18 -1.43 16.51 -19.28
C GLY A 18 -0.09 17.22 -19.50
N LYS A 19 0.44 17.93 -18.48
CA LYS A 19 1.77 18.58 -18.54
C LYS A 19 2.93 17.65 -18.14
N GLY A 20 2.64 16.39 -17.82
CA GLY A 20 3.59 15.34 -17.49
C GLY A 20 3.84 14.38 -18.67
N ASN A 21 4.54 13.28 -18.41
CA ASN A 21 4.72 12.19 -19.38
C ASN A 21 3.44 11.37 -19.57
N PHE A 22 2.68 11.16 -18.48
CA PHE A 22 1.43 10.41 -18.48
C PHE A 22 0.35 11.15 -17.67
N LYS A 23 -0.91 10.84 -17.96
CA LYS A 23 -2.06 11.30 -17.15
C LYS A 23 -2.46 10.30 -16.07
N LEU A 24 -2.29 9.01 -16.38
CA LEU A 24 -2.59 7.88 -15.48
C LEU A 24 -1.31 7.34 -14.86
N ILE A 25 -1.42 6.84 -13.63
CA ILE A 25 -0.31 6.22 -12.91
C ILE A 25 0.00 4.86 -13.51
N GLN A 26 -1.02 4.08 -13.86
CA GLN A 26 -0.81 2.76 -14.46
C GLN A 26 -0.01 2.84 -15.76
N ASP A 27 -0.32 3.80 -16.65
CA ASP A 27 0.43 3.98 -17.91
C ASP A 27 1.92 4.27 -17.65
N ALA A 28 2.23 5.04 -16.60
CA ALA A 28 3.60 5.33 -16.21
C ALA A 28 4.33 4.06 -15.71
N ILE A 29 3.67 3.24 -14.89
CA ILE A 29 4.17 1.94 -14.44
C ILE A 29 4.38 0.99 -15.63
N ASP A 30 3.44 0.97 -16.57
CA ASP A 30 3.49 0.13 -17.77
C ASP A 30 4.67 0.50 -18.68
N SER A 31 5.08 1.77 -18.69
CA SER A 31 6.24 2.24 -19.45
C SER A 31 7.62 1.82 -18.90
N ILE A 32 7.69 1.28 -17.67
CA ILE A 32 8.93 0.76 -17.10
C ILE A 32 9.24 -0.60 -17.74
N LYS A 33 10.48 -0.82 -18.20
CA LYS A 33 10.87 -2.10 -18.82
C LYS A 33 10.67 -3.27 -17.84
N GLU A 34 10.34 -4.46 -18.35
CA GLU A 34 10.46 -5.68 -17.56
C GLU A 34 11.93 -5.97 -17.23
N ASN A 35 12.15 -6.68 -16.13
CA ASN A 35 13.47 -6.99 -15.56
C ASN A 35 14.31 -5.73 -15.34
N ASN A 36 13.65 -4.64 -14.92
CA ASN A 36 14.31 -3.38 -14.63
C ASN A 36 15.30 -3.49 -13.47
N ASP A 37 16.53 -3.13 -13.73
CA ASP A 37 17.68 -3.26 -12.83
C ASP A 37 18.26 -1.90 -12.41
N GLN A 38 17.56 -0.80 -12.73
CA GLN A 38 17.95 0.57 -12.42
C GLN A 38 16.81 1.28 -11.68
N TRP A 39 17.10 2.16 -10.72
CA TRP A 39 16.02 2.92 -10.09
C TRP A 39 15.31 3.85 -11.08
N VAL A 40 14.00 3.61 -11.28
CA VAL A 40 13.11 4.49 -12.05
C VAL A 40 12.17 5.19 -11.08
N LYS A 41 12.22 6.53 -11.09
CA LYS A 41 11.28 7.36 -10.34
C LYS A 41 10.01 7.59 -11.15
N VAL A 42 8.87 7.34 -10.53
CA VAL A 42 7.55 7.79 -11.00
C VAL A 42 7.07 8.87 -10.04
N HIS A 43 7.13 10.12 -10.48
CA HIS A 43 6.73 11.29 -9.73
C HIS A 43 5.29 11.66 -10.08
N ILE A 44 4.40 11.57 -9.10
CA ILE A 44 2.96 11.76 -9.23
C ILE A 44 2.61 13.11 -8.60
N LYS A 45 2.08 14.01 -9.42
CA LYS A 45 1.67 15.33 -8.93
C LYS A 45 0.46 15.23 -8.00
N ALA A 46 0.21 16.29 -7.22
CA ALA A 46 -0.98 16.42 -6.41
C ALA A 46 -2.25 16.21 -7.26
N GLY A 47 -3.17 15.43 -6.72
CA GLY A 47 -4.39 15.01 -7.41
C GLY A 47 -5.00 13.77 -6.78
N THR A 48 -6.25 13.51 -7.15
CA THR A 48 -6.96 12.28 -6.82
C THR A 48 -7.05 11.44 -8.08
N TYR A 49 -6.35 10.31 -8.07
CA TYR A 49 -6.25 9.36 -9.15
C TYR A 49 -7.22 8.21 -8.89
N ARG A 50 -8.38 8.25 -9.57
CA ARG A 50 -9.37 7.17 -9.49
C ARG A 50 -9.05 6.07 -10.50
N GLU A 51 -8.11 5.21 -10.14
CA GLU A 51 -7.65 4.08 -10.94
C GLU A 51 -7.12 2.96 -10.03
N LYS A 52 -7.01 1.74 -10.56
CA LYS A 52 -6.25 0.66 -9.92
C LYS A 52 -4.83 0.69 -10.45
N VAL A 53 -3.85 0.53 -9.56
CA VAL A 53 -2.42 0.51 -9.93
C VAL A 53 -1.79 -0.81 -9.53
N ASN A 54 -1.22 -1.53 -10.49
CA ASN A 54 -0.51 -2.78 -10.29
C ASN A 54 0.95 -2.66 -10.78
N ILE A 55 1.89 -2.77 -9.86
CA ILE A 55 3.30 -2.96 -10.18
C ILE A 55 3.55 -4.47 -10.25
N SER A 56 3.72 -4.95 -11.49
CA SER A 56 4.02 -6.36 -11.77
C SER A 56 5.34 -6.80 -11.12
N LYS A 57 5.41 -8.07 -10.69
CA LYS A 57 6.62 -8.69 -10.12
C LYS A 57 7.85 -8.63 -11.04
N TYR A 58 7.65 -8.41 -12.35
CA TYR A 58 8.71 -8.29 -13.34
C TYR A 58 9.26 -6.86 -13.48
N LYS A 59 8.80 -5.89 -12.67
CA LYS A 59 9.25 -4.48 -12.74
C LYS A 59 9.88 -4.02 -11.41
N PRO A 60 11.04 -4.57 -10.98
CA PRO A 60 11.70 -4.13 -9.76
C PRO A 60 12.35 -2.74 -9.89
N CYS A 61 12.88 -2.23 -8.77
CA CYS A 61 13.63 -0.98 -8.70
C CYS A 61 12.78 0.25 -9.07
N VAL A 62 11.62 0.38 -8.42
CA VAL A 62 10.67 1.48 -8.64
C VAL A 62 10.65 2.41 -7.43
N PHE A 63 10.81 3.70 -7.67
CA PHE A 63 10.64 4.76 -6.68
C PHE A 63 9.37 5.56 -7.01
N LEU A 64 8.28 5.30 -6.30
CA LEU A 64 6.98 5.94 -6.50
C LEU A 64 6.84 7.11 -5.53
N GLU A 65 6.73 8.33 -6.03
CA GLU A 65 6.77 9.56 -5.21
C GLU A 65 5.56 10.44 -5.51
N GLY A 66 4.74 10.71 -4.50
CA GLY A 66 3.70 11.74 -4.55
C GLY A 66 4.20 13.09 -4.01
N GLU A 67 3.47 14.17 -4.27
CA GLU A 67 3.75 15.50 -3.71
C GLU A 67 3.34 15.64 -2.23
N GLY A 68 2.82 14.57 -1.62
CA GLY A 68 2.50 14.47 -0.21
C GLY A 68 1.22 13.66 0.02
N LYS A 69 1.18 12.85 1.09
CA LYS A 69 0.03 11.97 1.36
C LYS A 69 -1.31 12.70 1.48
N ASP A 70 -1.29 13.98 1.86
CA ASP A 70 -2.51 14.79 2.05
C ASP A 70 -3.03 15.40 0.74
N VAL A 71 -2.25 15.33 -0.34
CA VAL A 71 -2.57 15.95 -1.64
C VAL A 71 -2.43 15.00 -2.84
N THR A 72 -1.82 13.82 -2.67
CA THR A 72 -1.71 12.79 -3.71
C THR A 72 -2.38 11.50 -3.24
N THR A 73 -3.52 11.16 -3.84
CA THR A 73 -4.32 9.99 -3.48
C THR A 73 -4.58 9.10 -4.69
N ILE A 74 -4.35 7.79 -4.53
CA ILE A 74 -4.82 6.74 -5.45
C ILE A 74 -6.03 6.09 -4.79
N THR A 75 -7.19 6.14 -5.45
CA THR A 75 -8.46 5.72 -4.86
C THR A 75 -9.25 4.81 -5.80
N TYR A 76 -9.83 3.76 -5.25
CA TYR A 76 -10.82 2.94 -5.94
C TYR A 76 -11.90 2.47 -4.95
N GLY A 77 -12.86 1.67 -5.41
CA GLY A 77 -13.99 1.24 -4.56
C GLY A 77 -14.49 -0.12 -4.95
N GLU A 78 -13.67 -1.14 -4.74
CA GLU A 78 -13.96 -2.53 -5.12
C GLU A 78 -13.62 -3.47 -3.96
N TYR A 79 -14.45 -4.50 -3.77
CA TYR A 79 -14.20 -5.58 -2.83
C TYR A 79 -13.59 -6.77 -3.57
N VAL A 80 -12.92 -7.66 -2.84
CA VAL A 80 -12.34 -8.88 -3.39
C VAL A 80 -13.46 -9.82 -3.85
N ASN A 81 -13.53 -10.06 -5.15
CA ASN A 81 -14.32 -11.15 -5.71
C ASN A 81 -13.39 -12.33 -6.03
N GLN A 82 -13.84 -13.57 -5.77
CA GLN A 82 -13.13 -14.81 -6.14
C GLN A 82 -11.71 -15.01 -5.53
N LYS A 83 -11.41 -14.37 -4.39
CA LYS A 83 -10.15 -14.49 -3.63
C LYS A 83 -8.88 -14.08 -4.39
N THR A 84 -8.98 -13.26 -5.43
CA THR A 84 -7.80 -12.61 -6.03
C THR A 84 -7.57 -11.24 -5.40
N TRP A 85 -6.33 -10.97 -4.98
CA TRP A 85 -5.93 -9.67 -4.41
C TRP A 85 -5.73 -8.58 -5.47
N ASP A 86 -5.92 -8.94 -6.75
CA ASP A 86 -5.84 -8.05 -7.92
C ASP A 86 -6.90 -6.92 -7.89
N ASN A 87 -7.90 -7.03 -7.01
CA ASN A 87 -8.95 -6.04 -6.82
C ASN A 87 -8.59 -4.94 -5.82
N ALA A 88 -7.43 -5.04 -5.15
CA ALA A 88 -6.94 -3.94 -4.32
C ALA A 88 -6.73 -2.67 -5.16
N THR A 89 -6.88 -1.50 -4.53
CA THR A 89 -6.64 -0.21 -5.21
C THR A 89 -5.19 -0.10 -5.69
N PHE A 90 -4.25 -0.56 -4.87
CA PHE A 90 -2.83 -0.66 -5.22
C PHE A 90 -2.29 -2.06 -4.97
N VAL A 91 -1.63 -2.64 -5.97
CA VAL A 91 -0.93 -3.92 -5.85
C VAL A 91 0.54 -3.69 -6.18
N SER A 92 1.44 -4.14 -5.31
CA SER A 92 2.87 -4.14 -5.56
C SER A 92 3.44 -5.52 -5.35
N SER A 93 4.00 -6.12 -6.40
CA SER A 93 4.60 -7.45 -6.34
C SER A 93 6.11 -7.56 -6.55
N PRO A 94 6.85 -6.59 -7.13
CA PRO A 94 8.27 -6.77 -7.37
C PRO A 94 9.10 -6.46 -6.11
N PRO A 95 10.33 -6.97 -6.03
CA PRO A 95 11.25 -6.53 -4.99
C PRO A 95 11.79 -5.12 -5.25
N ASN A 96 12.35 -4.49 -4.21
CA ASN A 96 12.99 -3.18 -4.28
C ASN A 96 12.04 -2.07 -4.76
N VAL A 97 10.98 -1.83 -4.00
CA VAL A 97 10.05 -0.72 -4.24
C VAL A 97 10.14 0.27 -3.10
N ILE A 98 10.21 1.56 -3.42
CA ILE A 98 10.11 2.62 -2.43
C ILE A 98 8.92 3.49 -2.81
N VAL A 99 8.08 3.80 -1.83
CA VAL A 99 6.91 4.64 -2.00
C VAL A 99 6.97 5.79 -1.00
N VAL A 100 6.78 7.01 -1.46
CA VAL A 100 6.84 8.20 -0.59
C VAL A 100 5.65 9.12 -0.86
N GLY A 101 4.96 9.55 0.20
CA GLY A 101 4.04 10.69 0.12
C GLY A 101 2.78 10.43 -0.72
N ILE A 102 2.23 9.23 -0.68
CA ILE A 102 1.01 8.84 -1.42
C ILE A 102 0.00 8.23 -0.45
N THR A 103 -1.27 8.57 -0.59
CA THR A 103 -2.37 7.86 0.09
C THR A 103 -3.01 6.85 -0.86
N PHE A 104 -3.16 5.62 -0.39
CA PHE A 104 -3.93 4.56 -1.05
C PHE A 104 -5.26 4.41 -0.32
N GLU A 105 -6.37 4.46 -1.04
CA GLU A 105 -7.70 4.45 -0.47
C GLU A 105 -8.61 3.45 -1.17
N ASN A 106 -9.30 2.62 -0.38
CA ASN A 106 -10.46 1.88 -0.87
C ASN A 106 -11.74 2.42 -0.23
N THR A 107 -12.61 3.00 -1.05
CA THR A 107 -13.87 3.61 -0.60
C THR A 107 -15.01 2.60 -0.44
N TYR A 108 -14.79 1.33 -0.77
CA TYR A 108 -15.83 0.31 -0.64
C TYR A 108 -16.13 0.05 0.84
N ARG A 109 -17.37 0.30 1.24
CA ARG A 109 -17.90 -0.04 2.56
C ARG A 109 -19.18 -0.82 2.39
N ASN A 110 -19.23 -2.00 2.99
CA ASN A 110 -20.48 -2.75 3.05
C ASN A 110 -21.40 -2.14 4.12
N SER A 111 -22.65 -1.86 3.75
CA SER A 111 -23.68 -1.40 4.68
C SER A 111 -24.32 -2.55 5.46
N GLU A 112 -24.15 -3.80 5.03
CA GLU A 112 -24.70 -4.99 5.67
C GLU A 112 -23.70 -5.57 6.68
N VAL A 113 -24.01 -5.41 7.97
CA VAL A 113 -23.16 -5.82 9.11
C VAL A 113 -22.83 -7.32 9.12
N SER A 114 -23.67 -8.17 8.50
CA SER A 114 -23.50 -9.63 8.51
C SER A 114 -22.63 -10.19 7.38
N LYS A 115 -22.15 -9.36 6.45
CA LYS A 115 -21.38 -9.82 5.29
C LYS A 115 -20.00 -9.17 5.30
N PHE A 116 -19.02 -9.95 5.71
CA PHE A 116 -17.61 -9.61 5.59
C PHE A 116 -17.25 -9.49 4.10
N THR A 117 -16.62 -8.38 3.73
CA THR A 117 -16.15 -8.10 2.37
C THR A 117 -14.81 -7.43 2.45
N GLU A 118 -13.78 -8.17 2.06
CA GLU A 118 -12.41 -7.70 2.03
C GLU A 118 -12.29 -6.61 0.97
N ALA A 119 -11.79 -5.42 1.32
CA ALA A 119 -11.65 -4.31 0.39
C ALA A 119 -10.30 -3.59 0.58
N PRO A 120 -9.18 -4.20 0.15
CA PRO A 120 -7.87 -3.62 0.39
C PRO A 120 -7.64 -2.32 -0.36
N ALA A 121 -7.10 -1.34 0.36
CA ALA A 121 -6.50 -0.15 -0.23
C ALA A 121 -5.16 -0.49 -0.86
N ALA A 122 -4.39 -1.38 -0.23
CA ALA A 122 -3.13 -1.84 -0.77
C ALA A 122 -2.89 -3.34 -0.49
N ALA A 123 -2.32 -4.03 -1.46
CA ALA A 123 -1.78 -5.37 -1.33
C ALA A 123 -0.30 -5.38 -1.70
N ILE A 124 0.53 -5.60 -0.68
CA ILE A 124 1.98 -5.50 -0.76
C ILE A 124 2.57 -6.90 -0.67
N PHE A 125 3.29 -7.27 -1.72
CA PHE A 125 4.13 -8.45 -1.82
C PHE A 125 5.55 -8.00 -2.19
N GLY A 126 6.43 -8.96 -2.44
CA GLY A 126 7.77 -8.69 -2.95
C GLY A 126 8.71 -8.23 -1.84
N ASP A 127 10.00 -8.53 -1.98
CA ASP A 127 10.95 -8.32 -0.89
C ASP A 127 11.60 -6.93 -0.95
N LYS A 128 11.95 -6.36 0.22
CA LYS A 128 12.62 -5.04 0.34
C LYS A 128 11.77 -3.89 -0.18
N THR A 129 10.54 -3.80 0.30
CA THR A 129 9.64 -2.68 -0.01
C THR A 129 9.59 -1.71 1.17
N ALA A 130 9.63 -0.40 0.89
CA ALA A 130 9.55 0.63 1.91
C ALA A 130 8.51 1.70 1.59
N PHE A 131 7.74 2.10 2.59
CA PHE A 131 6.77 3.19 2.53
C PHE A 131 7.16 4.29 3.52
N TYR A 132 7.20 5.52 3.05
CA TYR A 132 7.53 6.69 3.86
C TYR A 132 6.45 7.77 3.73
N LYS A 133 5.93 8.24 4.86
CA LYS A 133 4.94 9.34 4.88
C LYS A 133 3.74 9.06 3.96
N SER A 134 3.32 7.79 3.88
CA SER A 134 2.21 7.33 3.03
C SER A 134 0.95 7.04 3.85
N GLY A 135 -0.21 7.10 3.22
CA GLY A 135 -1.51 6.78 3.83
C GLY A 135 -2.09 5.48 3.29
N PHE A 136 -2.79 4.74 4.15
CA PHE A 136 -3.59 3.57 3.80
C PHE A 136 -4.95 3.70 4.47
N ILE A 137 -6.01 3.80 3.67
CA ILE A 137 -7.35 4.15 4.15
C ILE A 137 -8.37 3.14 3.61
N GLY A 138 -9.07 2.47 4.52
CA GLY A 138 -10.15 1.56 4.18
C GLY A 138 -11.00 1.22 5.39
N PHE A 139 -11.63 0.05 5.34
CA PHE A 139 -12.49 -0.49 6.39
C PHE A 139 -11.97 -1.87 6.80
N GLN A 140 -12.63 -2.95 6.39
CA GLN A 140 -12.11 -4.31 6.56
C GLN A 140 -10.95 -4.58 5.59
N ASP A 141 -9.88 -5.20 6.08
CA ASP A 141 -8.74 -5.68 5.28
C ASP A 141 -8.05 -4.57 4.48
N THR A 142 -7.81 -3.40 5.11
CA THR A 142 -7.27 -2.20 4.43
C THR A 142 -5.88 -2.42 3.80
N LEU A 143 -4.95 -3.02 4.55
CA LEU A 143 -3.57 -3.24 4.12
C LEU A 143 -3.23 -4.73 4.21
N LEU A 144 -3.17 -5.39 3.05
CA LEU A 144 -2.56 -6.70 2.92
C LEU A 144 -1.04 -6.54 2.88
N ASP A 145 -0.40 -6.79 4.00
CA ASP A 145 1.04 -6.89 4.18
C ASP A 145 1.47 -8.37 4.07
N SER A 146 1.62 -8.82 2.83
CA SER A 146 1.91 -10.20 2.46
C SER A 146 3.41 -10.52 2.54
N ASN A 147 3.85 -11.59 1.89
CA ASN A 147 5.21 -12.09 1.99
C ASN A 147 6.28 -11.09 1.49
N GLY A 148 7.33 -10.92 2.30
CA GLY A 148 8.45 -10.02 2.00
C GLY A 148 8.94 -9.31 3.25
N ARG A 149 10.07 -8.61 3.13
CA ARG A 149 10.53 -7.68 4.15
C ARG A 149 10.06 -6.28 3.83
N HIS A 150 9.23 -5.72 4.70
CA HIS A 150 8.63 -4.41 4.49
C HIS A 150 8.96 -3.45 5.61
N TYR A 151 9.14 -2.18 5.26
CA TYR A 151 9.40 -1.11 6.22
C TYR A 151 8.41 0.04 5.99
N PHE A 152 7.67 0.40 7.03
CA PHE A 152 6.71 1.49 7.01
C PHE A 152 7.18 2.54 8.01
N LYS A 153 7.39 3.78 7.57
CA LYS A 153 7.85 4.86 8.44
C LYS A 153 7.02 6.12 8.28
N TYR A 154 6.54 6.69 9.39
CA TYR A 154 5.66 7.87 9.38
C TYR A 154 4.38 7.67 8.55
N CYS A 155 3.92 6.43 8.43
CA CYS A 155 2.71 6.11 7.68
C CYS A 155 1.47 6.34 8.53
N TYR A 156 0.37 6.67 7.85
CA TYR A 156 -0.97 6.67 8.42
C TYR A 156 -1.72 5.43 7.94
N ILE A 157 -2.30 4.65 8.85
CA ILE A 157 -3.05 3.44 8.52
C ILE A 157 -4.39 3.49 9.24
N GLN A 158 -5.48 3.39 8.50
CA GLN A 158 -6.84 3.49 9.03
C GLN A 158 -7.69 2.31 8.58
N GLY A 159 -8.45 1.72 9.51
CA GLY A 159 -9.46 0.72 9.18
C GLY A 159 -10.32 0.28 10.36
N GLU A 160 -11.12 -0.75 10.11
CA GLU A 160 -12.12 -1.28 11.05
C GLU A 160 -11.74 -2.68 11.56
N VAL A 161 -11.79 -3.69 10.70
CA VAL A 161 -11.56 -5.11 11.03
C VAL A 161 -10.35 -5.61 10.27
N ASP A 162 -9.45 -6.33 10.95
CA ASP A 162 -8.26 -6.97 10.38
C ASP A 162 -7.45 -6.09 9.42
N PHE A 163 -7.41 -4.78 9.71
CA PHE A 163 -7.05 -3.81 8.67
C PHE A 163 -5.55 -3.74 8.36
N ILE A 164 -4.71 -4.44 9.13
CA ILE A 164 -3.32 -4.77 8.80
C ILE A 164 -3.18 -6.31 8.87
N PHE A 165 -3.14 -6.98 7.73
CA PHE A 165 -3.20 -8.45 7.71
C PHE A 165 -2.20 -9.06 6.74
N GLY A 166 -1.91 -10.35 6.91
CA GLY A 166 -0.98 -11.09 6.06
C GLY A 166 0.19 -11.71 6.84
N ASN A 167 1.28 -11.99 6.12
CA ASN A 167 2.42 -12.77 6.63
C ASN A 167 3.78 -12.13 6.29
N GLY A 168 3.83 -10.80 6.16
CA GLY A 168 5.09 -10.07 5.99
C GLY A 168 6.03 -10.17 7.19
N GLN A 169 7.32 -9.98 6.94
CA GLN A 169 8.32 -9.66 7.95
C GLN A 169 8.48 -8.14 7.97
N SER A 170 7.65 -7.48 8.76
CA SER A 170 7.39 -6.05 8.57
C SER A 170 7.65 -5.24 9.83
N TYR A 171 8.21 -4.05 9.61
CA TYR A 171 8.55 -3.12 10.67
C TYR A 171 7.88 -1.77 10.44
N TYR A 172 6.97 -1.43 11.34
CA TYR A 172 6.18 -0.20 11.34
C TYR A 172 6.76 0.75 12.39
N GLU A 173 7.49 1.77 11.95
CA GLU A 173 8.16 2.74 12.82
C GLU A 173 7.49 4.11 12.75
N GLU A 174 7.09 4.63 13.91
CA GLU A 174 6.52 5.99 14.03
C GLU A 174 5.28 6.19 13.14
N CYS A 175 4.52 5.11 12.94
CA CYS A 175 3.24 5.15 12.22
C CYS A 175 2.08 5.57 13.14
N LEU A 176 1.10 6.24 12.55
CA LEU A 176 -0.19 6.53 13.18
C LEU A 176 -1.22 5.50 12.72
N ILE A 177 -1.71 4.70 13.66
CA ILE A 177 -2.72 3.66 13.44
C ILE A 177 -4.05 4.19 13.96
N ASN A 178 -5.05 4.32 13.10
CA ASN A 178 -6.36 4.87 13.45
C ASN A 178 -7.47 3.83 13.28
N ALA A 179 -7.91 3.24 14.39
CA ALA A 179 -9.02 2.29 14.41
C ALA A 179 -10.36 3.04 14.44
N THR A 180 -11.18 2.88 13.40
CA THR A 180 -12.44 3.62 13.23
C THR A 180 -13.69 2.83 13.64
N GLN A 181 -13.55 1.54 13.92
CA GLN A 181 -14.64 0.70 14.39
C GLN A 181 -15.02 1.07 15.84
N GLY A 182 -16.19 1.67 16.04
CA GLY A 182 -16.66 2.08 17.37
C GLY A 182 -17.74 1.20 18.02
N LYS A 183 -18.35 0.27 17.27
CA LYS A 183 -19.50 -0.55 17.73
C LYS A 183 -19.13 -2.02 17.91
N SER A 184 -20.07 -2.78 18.49
CA SER A 184 -19.98 -4.22 18.66
C SER A 184 -20.45 -4.94 17.38
N PRO A 185 -19.73 -5.97 16.89
CA PRO A 185 -18.49 -6.51 17.44
C PRO A 185 -17.30 -5.56 17.25
N PRO A 186 -16.30 -5.59 18.16
CA PRO A 186 -15.10 -4.80 18.02
C PRO A 186 -14.32 -5.19 16.76
N GLY A 187 -13.55 -4.24 16.25
CA GLY A 187 -12.58 -4.48 15.18
C GLY A 187 -11.23 -4.94 15.74
N PHE A 188 -10.33 -5.31 14.84
CA PHE A 188 -8.96 -5.72 15.16
C PHE A 188 -7.99 -4.94 14.29
N ILE A 189 -6.87 -4.53 14.88
CA ILE A 189 -5.82 -3.84 14.14
C ILE A 189 -5.08 -4.81 13.22
N THR A 190 -4.79 -6.02 13.72
CA THR A 190 -3.94 -6.98 13.01
C THR A 190 -4.57 -8.36 12.90
N ALA A 191 -4.44 -8.99 11.72
CA ALA A 191 -4.65 -10.42 11.51
C ALA A 191 -3.41 -11.05 10.87
N GLN A 192 -2.41 -11.32 11.71
CA GLN A 192 -1.13 -11.87 11.26
C GLN A 192 -1.25 -13.40 11.05
N ALA A 193 -0.73 -13.88 9.91
CA ALA A 193 -0.97 -15.23 9.40
C ALA A 193 0.24 -16.19 9.47
N ARG A 194 1.16 -15.99 10.43
CA ARG A 194 2.30 -16.89 10.68
C ARG A 194 1.80 -18.27 11.08
N GLY A 195 2.07 -19.26 10.23
CA GLY A 195 1.57 -20.63 10.41
C GLY A 195 2.57 -21.60 11.04
N LEU A 196 3.88 -21.30 11.03
CA LEU A 196 4.93 -22.21 11.50
C LEU A 196 5.81 -21.53 12.56
N GLU A 197 6.29 -22.30 13.53
CA GLU A 197 7.12 -21.80 14.64
C GLU A 197 8.45 -21.19 14.17
N ASN A 198 9.04 -21.76 13.11
CA ASN A 198 10.31 -21.32 12.53
C ASN A 198 10.16 -20.25 11.43
N ASP A 199 8.93 -19.79 11.15
CA ASP A 199 8.72 -18.70 10.21
C ASP A 199 9.15 -17.37 10.86
N THR A 200 9.97 -16.63 10.13
CA THR A 200 10.52 -15.34 10.56
C THR A 200 9.58 -14.16 10.28
N SER A 201 8.41 -14.41 9.69
CA SER A 201 7.35 -13.42 9.51
C SER A 201 6.82 -12.88 10.84
N GLY A 202 6.26 -11.68 10.79
CA GLY A 202 5.77 -10.97 11.97
C GLY A 202 5.64 -9.49 11.69
N PHE A 203 4.69 -8.85 12.38
CA PHE A 203 4.54 -7.40 12.36
C PHE A 203 5.11 -6.82 13.65
N VAL A 204 6.07 -5.92 13.52
CA VAL A 204 6.67 -5.20 14.64
C VAL A 204 6.28 -3.74 14.55
N PHE A 205 5.65 -3.22 15.61
CA PHE A 205 5.26 -1.82 15.72
C PHE A 205 6.15 -1.13 16.75
N ARG A 206 6.77 0.00 16.39
CA ARG A 206 7.68 0.74 17.26
C ARG A 206 7.42 2.23 17.20
N LYS A 207 7.31 2.88 18.37
CA LYS A 207 7.16 4.34 18.53
C LYS A 207 5.97 4.94 17.77
N GLY A 208 5.00 4.12 17.38
CA GLY A 208 3.76 4.57 16.75
C GLY A 208 2.75 5.07 17.77
N ILE A 209 1.66 5.63 17.25
CA ILE A 209 0.49 6.04 18.02
C ILE A 209 -0.68 5.19 17.54
N VAL A 210 -1.45 4.62 18.48
CA VAL A 210 -2.73 3.99 18.18
C VAL A 210 -3.84 4.92 18.67
N LEU A 211 -4.68 5.37 17.75
CA LEU A 211 -5.92 6.08 18.02
C LEU A 211 -7.09 5.12 17.83
N GLY A 212 -8.13 5.29 18.64
CA GLY A 212 -9.37 4.54 18.49
C GLY A 212 -10.49 5.17 19.30
N MET A 213 -11.73 4.86 18.91
CA MET A 213 -12.89 5.18 19.72
C MET A 213 -13.01 4.16 20.86
N VAL A 214 -12.52 4.52 22.04
CA VAL A 214 -12.77 3.77 23.28
C VAL A 214 -14.23 3.96 23.69
N LYS A 215 -14.93 2.86 23.96
CA LYS A 215 -16.23 2.87 24.62
C LYS A 215 -16.10 3.21 26.10
#